data_AF-A0A6V8P9H5-F1
#
_entry.id   AF-A0A6V8P9H5-F1
#
_cell.length_a   1.000
_cell.length_b   1.000
_cell.length_c   1.000
_cell.angle_alpha   90.00
_cell.angle_beta   90.00
_cell.angle_gamma   90.00
#
_symmetry.space_group_name_H-M   'P 1'
#
loop_
_entity.id
_entity.type
_entity.pdbx_description
1 polymer ?
#
loop_
_entity_poly.entity_id
_entity_poly.type
_entity_poly.pdbx_seq_one_letter_code
_entity_poly.pdbx_strand_id
1 'polypeptide(L)'
;GALSLFLSPLWIKYQTRRRMGQKIRIDGPKTHMVKSGTPTMGGVVVIIASSTAFLLFGHYSKEALVALFAYILCGLVGLGDDIISIRRERALGLRARTKLISQLVISVIFGYLAVEVLGLSTAISVPLTNLSLDLGFLYYPFIFLVLAATTNALNLTDGLDGLAAGSTALIMGIFMIIAFQQWRHMEVSYAQDIAI
;
A
#
# COMPACT_ATOMS: atom_id res chain seq x y z
N GLY A 1 -11.52 -10.03 1.78
CA GLY A 1 -12.81 -10.00 1.04
C GLY A 1 -13.99 -9.78 1.97
N ALA A 2 -14.48 -10.84 2.62
CA ALA A 2 -15.69 -10.80 3.45
C ALA A 2 -15.66 -9.74 4.56
N LEU A 3 -14.57 -9.65 5.33
CA LEU A 3 -14.44 -8.66 6.41
C LEU A 3 -14.58 -7.21 5.92
N SER A 4 -14.03 -6.88 4.74
CA SER A 4 -14.18 -5.55 4.13
C SER A 4 -15.64 -5.28 3.73
N LEU A 5 -16.35 -6.27 3.17
CA LEU A 5 -17.77 -6.14 2.80
C LEU A 5 -18.65 -5.87 4.03
N PHE A 6 -18.34 -6.47 5.18
CA PHE A 6 -19.05 -6.21 6.44
C PHE A 6 -18.67 -4.88 7.09
N LEU A 7 -17.39 -4.51 7.09
CA LEU A 7 -16.91 -3.28 7.75
C LEU A 7 -17.23 -2.01 6.95
N SER A 8 -17.23 -2.09 5.61
CA SER A 8 -17.48 -0.94 4.73
C SER A 8 -18.80 -0.21 5.02
N PRO A 9 -19.99 -0.85 5.12
CA PRO A 9 -21.24 -0.15 5.41
C PRO A 9 -21.27 0.47 6.82
N LEU A 10 -20.63 -0.16 7.80
CA LEU A 10 -20.51 0.40 9.16
C LEU A 10 -19.61 1.64 9.16
N TRP A 11 -18.50 1.57 8.45
CA TRP A 11 -17.53 2.66 8.31
C TRP A 11 -18.12 3.85 7.55
N ILE A 12 -18.88 3.60 6.48
CA ILE A 12 -19.64 4.62 5.75
C ILE A 12 -20.63 5.31 6.70
N LYS A 13 -21.45 4.55 7.44
CA LYS A 13 -22.39 5.12 8.41
C LYS A 13 -21.69 5.99 9.46
N TYR A 14 -20.53 5.56 9.95
CA TYR A 14 -19.73 6.32 10.90
C TYR A 14 -19.26 7.67 10.32
N GLN A 15 -18.67 7.66 9.12
CA GLN A 15 -18.20 8.88 8.44
C GLN A 15 -19.36 9.83 8.09
N THR A 16 -20.51 9.30 7.63
CA THR A 16 -21.70 10.10 7.34
C THR A 16 -22.23 10.79 8.59
N ARG A 17 -22.30 10.09 9.73
CA ARG A 17 -22.74 10.69 11.02
C ARG A 17 -21.81 11.80 11.49
N ARG A 18 -20.51 11.70 11.21
CA ARG A 18 -19.49 12.69 11.57
C ARG A 18 -19.34 13.82 10.53
N ARG A 19 -20.15 13.83 9.45
CA ARG A 19 -20.07 14.78 8.33
C ARG A 19 -18.65 14.84 7.71
N MET A 20 -17.95 13.72 7.67
CA MET A 20 -16.57 13.59 7.17
C MET A 20 -16.54 13.45 5.63
N GLY A 21 -17.14 14.39 4.92
CA GLY A 21 -17.14 14.44 3.46
C GLY A 21 -16.06 15.40 2.94
N GLN A 22 -15.33 15.02 1.88
CA GLN A 22 -14.35 15.91 1.26
C GLN A 22 -15.06 17.02 0.46
N LYS A 23 -14.52 18.25 0.53
CA LYS A 23 -14.85 19.33 -0.40
C LYS A 23 -14.02 19.14 -1.68
N ILE A 24 -14.70 19.19 -2.83
CA ILE A 24 -14.10 18.87 -4.14
C ILE A 24 -13.22 20.05 -4.60
N ARG A 25 -12.14 19.73 -5.33
CA ARG A 25 -11.28 20.70 -6.00
C ARG A 25 -12.04 21.42 -7.12
N ILE A 26 -12.00 22.75 -7.12
CA ILE A 26 -12.76 23.62 -8.05
C ILE A 26 -12.25 23.49 -9.50
N ASP A 27 -11.03 22.99 -9.71
CA ASP A 27 -10.37 22.87 -11.03
C ASP A 27 -10.83 21.64 -11.86
N GLY A 28 -11.80 20.85 -11.41
CA GLY A 28 -12.26 19.62 -12.08
C GLY A 28 -13.48 19.81 -13.00
N PRO A 29 -13.75 18.89 -13.95
CA PRO A 29 -14.93 18.95 -14.82
C PRO A 29 -16.24 19.01 -14.01
N LYS A 30 -17.23 19.80 -14.44
CA LYS A 30 -18.48 20.07 -13.71
C LYS A 30 -19.29 18.82 -13.32
N THR A 31 -19.11 17.69 -14.01
CA THR A 31 -19.69 16.38 -13.68
C THR A 31 -19.17 15.79 -12.36
N HIS A 32 -18.00 16.22 -11.86
CA HIS A 32 -17.44 15.79 -10.58
C HIS A 32 -18.06 16.49 -9.35
N MET A 33 -18.86 17.54 -9.55
CA MET A 33 -19.52 18.32 -8.49
C MET A 33 -20.64 17.53 -7.76
N VAL A 34 -21.08 16.41 -8.35
CA VAL A 34 -22.16 15.55 -7.81
C VAL A 34 -21.68 14.65 -6.65
N LYS A 35 -20.36 14.51 -6.44
CA LYS A 35 -19.75 13.67 -5.38
C LYS A 35 -19.41 14.43 -4.10
N SER A 36 -20.00 15.60 -3.88
CA SER A 36 -19.78 16.37 -2.67
C SER A 36 -20.38 15.63 -1.47
N GLY A 37 -19.54 15.18 -0.54
CA GLY A 37 -19.99 14.55 0.70
C GLY A 37 -19.87 13.03 0.79
N THR A 38 -19.27 12.34 -0.20
CA THR A 38 -18.97 10.91 -0.07
C THR A 38 -17.87 10.67 0.98
N PRO A 39 -18.00 9.62 1.82
CA PRO A 39 -16.96 9.24 2.78
C PRO A 39 -15.65 8.90 2.06
N THR A 40 -14.53 9.45 2.53
CA THR A 40 -13.27 9.47 1.76
C THR A 40 -12.15 8.61 2.34
N MET A 41 -12.34 8.04 3.54
CA MET A 41 -11.31 7.25 4.23
C MET A 41 -11.50 5.74 4.01
N GLY A 42 -11.78 5.33 2.77
CA GLY A 42 -12.07 3.91 2.43
C GLY A 42 -10.86 2.98 2.64
N GLY A 43 -9.65 3.49 2.44
CA GLY A 43 -8.40 2.74 2.62
C GLY A 43 -8.20 2.18 4.03
N VAL A 44 -8.80 2.79 5.05
CA VAL A 44 -8.76 2.31 6.44
C VAL A 44 -9.37 0.92 6.58
N VAL A 45 -10.52 0.71 5.92
CA VAL A 45 -11.20 -0.60 5.93
C VAL A 45 -10.34 -1.65 5.24
N VAL A 46 -9.67 -1.27 4.15
CA VAL A 46 -8.76 -2.16 3.42
C VAL A 46 -7.59 -2.56 4.31
N ILE A 47 -6.91 -1.61 4.94
CA ILE A 47 -5.76 -1.87 5.83
C ILE A 47 -6.15 -2.74 7.01
N ILE A 48 -7.28 -2.44 7.68
CA ILE A 48 -7.76 -3.25 8.80
C ILE A 48 -8.09 -4.66 8.34
N ALA A 49 -8.84 -4.79 7.23
CA ALA A 49 -9.29 -6.09 6.75
C ALA A 49 -8.12 -6.96 6.25
N SER A 50 -7.17 -6.39 5.51
CA SER A 50 -5.99 -7.12 4.99
C SER A 50 -5.03 -7.49 6.11
N SER A 51 -4.75 -6.56 7.04
CA SER A 51 -3.87 -6.83 8.19
C SER A 51 -4.48 -7.90 9.09
N THR A 52 -5.78 -7.83 9.38
CA THR A 52 -6.47 -8.85 10.18
C THR A 52 -6.44 -10.21 9.48
N ALA A 53 -6.64 -10.26 8.16
CA ALA A 53 -6.56 -11.51 7.41
C ALA A 53 -5.15 -12.12 7.48
N PHE A 54 -4.10 -11.30 7.34
CA PHE A 54 -2.72 -11.76 7.51
C PHE A 54 -2.45 -12.24 8.94
N LEU A 55 -2.95 -11.55 9.96
CA LEU A 55 -2.77 -11.98 11.36
C LEU A 55 -3.55 -13.26 11.72
N LEU A 56 -4.63 -13.58 11.00
CA LEU A 56 -5.40 -14.80 11.28
C LEU A 56 -4.90 -16.01 10.48
N PHE A 57 -4.46 -15.79 9.24
CA PHE A 57 -4.21 -16.86 8.27
C PHE A 57 -2.83 -16.80 7.60
N GLY A 58 -2.07 -15.74 7.83
CA GLY A 58 -0.78 -15.52 7.18
C GLY A 58 0.34 -16.36 7.81
N HIS A 59 1.38 -16.59 7.01
CA HIS A 59 2.64 -17.16 7.49
C HIS A 59 3.54 -16.03 8.02
N TYR A 60 3.98 -16.18 9.27
CA TYR A 60 4.72 -15.15 10.01
C TYR A 60 6.23 -15.22 9.77
N SER A 61 6.65 -15.01 8.53
CA SER A 61 8.08 -14.83 8.25
C SER A 61 8.55 -13.43 8.68
N LYS A 62 9.85 -13.26 8.93
CA LYS A 62 10.40 -11.95 9.32
C LYS A 62 10.22 -10.92 8.20
N GLU A 63 10.36 -11.35 6.95
CA GLU A 63 10.13 -10.55 5.75
C GLU A 63 8.67 -10.10 5.67
N ALA A 64 7.73 -11.02 5.91
CA ALA A 64 6.30 -10.73 5.89
C ALA A 64 5.91 -9.72 6.98
N LEU A 65 6.50 -9.82 8.17
CA LEU A 65 6.29 -8.87 9.27
C LEU A 65 6.86 -7.49 8.96
N VAL A 66 8.07 -7.40 8.37
CA VAL A 66 8.66 -6.13 7.94
C VAL A 66 7.83 -5.48 6.82
N ALA A 67 7.33 -6.27 5.88
CA ALA A 67 6.41 -5.80 4.83
C ALA A 67 5.08 -5.30 5.41
N LEU A 68 4.47 -6.03 6.34
CA LEU A 68 3.24 -5.61 7.04
C LEU A 68 3.47 -4.31 7.82
N PHE A 69 4.61 -4.18 8.50
CA PHE A 69 4.96 -2.97 9.22
C PHE A 69 5.05 -1.75 8.30
N ALA A 70 5.77 -1.86 7.17
CA ALA A 70 5.84 -0.78 6.18
C ALA A 70 4.48 -0.46 5.56
N TYR A 71 3.66 -1.49 5.26
CA TYR A 71 2.30 -1.35 4.78
C TYR A 71 1.42 -0.53 5.73
N ILE A 72 1.46 -0.84 7.03
CA ILE A 72 0.71 -0.11 8.06
C ILE A 72 1.21 1.34 8.17
N LEU A 73 2.53 1.57 8.19
CA LEU A 73 3.09 2.93 8.26
C LEU A 73 2.66 3.81 7.07
N CYS A 74 2.73 3.28 5.85
CA CYS A 74 2.22 3.96 4.65
C CYS A 74 0.72 4.25 4.78
N GLY A 75 -0.04 3.30 5.29
CA GLY A 75 -1.47 3.45 5.58
C GLY A 75 -1.77 4.57 6.58
N LEU A 76 -0.96 4.71 7.64
CA LEU A 76 -1.09 5.78 8.63
C LEU A 76 -0.77 7.16 8.04
N VAL A 77 0.21 7.25 7.15
CA VAL A 77 0.49 8.51 6.41
C VAL A 77 -0.69 8.89 5.53
N GLY A 78 -1.27 7.93 4.79
CA GLY A 78 -2.48 8.15 3.99
C GLY A 78 -3.68 8.57 4.83
N LEU A 79 -3.91 7.90 5.96
CA LEU A 79 -4.94 8.28 6.94
C LEU A 79 -4.75 9.72 7.43
N GLY A 80 -3.51 10.12 7.72
CA GLY A 80 -3.19 11.50 8.10
C GLY A 80 -3.50 12.51 6.99
N ASP A 81 -3.25 12.14 5.73
CA ASP A 81 -3.57 12.92 4.52
C ASP A 81 -5.06 13.24 4.45
N ASP A 82 -5.88 12.20 4.60
CA ASP A 82 -7.34 12.31 4.57
C ASP A 82 -7.88 13.11 5.76
N ILE A 83 -7.39 12.85 6.97
CA ILE A 83 -7.82 13.58 8.18
C ILE A 83 -7.52 15.07 8.04
N ILE A 84 -6.35 15.44 7.51
CA ILE A 84 -5.97 16.84 7.34
C ILE A 84 -6.82 17.51 6.25
N SER A 85 -7.09 16.80 5.15
CA SER A 85 -7.98 17.26 4.07
C SER A 85 -9.38 17.60 4.60
N ILE A 86 -9.97 16.68 5.38
CA ILE A 86 -11.29 16.85 6.00
C ILE A 86 -11.28 17.99 7.02
N ARG A 87 -10.33 18.01 7.97
CA ARG A 87 -10.28 19.01 9.05
C ARG A 87 -10.05 20.43 8.55
N ARG A 88 -9.31 20.60 7.45
CA ARG A 88 -9.00 21.91 6.86
C ARG A 88 -9.99 22.31 5.78
N GLU A 89 -11.05 21.53 5.56
CA GLU A 89 -12.11 21.76 4.59
C GLU A 89 -11.59 22.15 3.19
N ARG A 90 -10.53 21.48 2.74
CA ARG A 90 -9.87 21.79 1.48
C ARG A 90 -9.52 20.49 0.76
N ALA A 91 -9.46 20.53 -0.56
CA ALA A 91 -9.09 19.36 -1.37
C ALA A 91 -7.62 18.90 -1.19
N LEU A 92 -6.79 19.69 -0.48
CA LEU A 92 -5.37 19.42 -0.27
C LEU A 92 -5.13 18.79 1.13
N GLY A 93 -4.57 17.59 1.15
CA GLY A 93 -4.15 16.90 2.38
C GLY A 93 -2.89 17.50 3.03
N LEU A 94 -1.95 16.63 3.43
CA LEU A 94 -0.61 16.98 3.88
C LEU A 94 0.09 17.90 2.88
N ARG A 95 1.00 18.73 3.41
CA ARG A 95 1.94 19.44 2.56
C ARG A 95 2.83 18.42 1.85
N ALA A 96 3.09 18.62 0.55
CA ALA A 96 3.92 17.73 -0.26
C ALA A 96 5.27 17.39 0.41
N ARG A 97 5.93 18.39 1.01
CA ARG A 97 7.17 18.20 1.77
C ARG A 97 7.01 17.23 2.94
N THR A 98 5.94 17.35 3.73
CA THR A 98 5.68 16.47 4.88
C THR A 98 5.37 15.05 4.42
N LYS A 99 4.61 14.88 3.33
CA LYS A 99 4.31 13.57 2.74
C LYS A 99 5.58 12.89 2.25
N LEU A 100 6.43 13.60 1.51
CA LEU A 100 7.72 13.10 1.03
C LEU A 100 8.69 12.76 2.16
N ILE A 101 8.80 13.60 3.20
CA ILE A 101 9.63 13.28 4.39
C ILE A 101 9.13 12.02 5.09
N SER A 102 7.81 11.86 5.22
CA SER A 102 7.23 10.66 5.84
C SER A 102 7.56 9.41 5.02
N GLN A 103 7.42 9.48 3.70
CA GLN A 103 7.80 8.40 2.78
C GLN A 103 9.29 8.09 2.83
N LEU A 104 10.15 9.12 2.94
CA LEU A 104 11.58 8.96 3.09
C LEU A 104 11.93 8.21 4.38
N VAL A 105 11.38 8.64 5.51
CA VAL A 105 11.59 7.97 6.81
C VAL A 105 11.15 6.51 6.75
N ILE A 106 9.98 6.22 6.19
CA ILE A 106 9.50 4.84 6.03
C ILE A 106 10.45 4.03 5.15
N SER A 107 10.89 4.58 4.02
CA SER A 107 11.80 3.89 3.09
C SER A 107 13.17 3.60 3.70
N VAL A 108 13.71 4.50 4.52
CA VAL A 108 14.99 4.29 5.22
C VAL A 108 14.86 3.18 6.24
N ILE A 109 13.80 3.21 7.07
CA ILE A 109 13.55 2.16 8.06
C ILE A 109 13.32 0.81 7.37
N PHE A 110 12.49 0.77 6.34
CA PHE A 110 12.22 -0.46 5.59
C PHE A 110 13.47 -1.00 4.91
N GLY A 111 14.25 -0.15 4.24
CA GLY A 111 15.50 -0.55 3.58
C GLY A 111 16.53 -1.08 4.57
N TYR A 112 16.69 -0.43 5.73
CA TYR A 112 17.58 -0.91 6.78
C TYR A 112 17.15 -2.26 7.34
N LEU A 113 15.85 -2.44 7.63
CA LEU A 113 15.32 -3.73 8.10
C LEU A 113 15.50 -4.81 7.02
N ALA A 114 15.24 -4.50 5.76
CA ALA A 114 15.37 -5.44 4.65
C ALA A 114 16.83 -5.90 4.43
N VAL A 115 17.77 -4.96 4.33
CA VAL A 115 19.16 -5.28 3.95
C VAL A 115 19.98 -5.70 5.16
N GLU A 116 20.00 -4.90 6.22
CA GLU A 116 20.93 -5.09 7.34
C GLU A 116 20.42 -6.10 8.37
N VAL A 117 19.10 -6.16 8.59
CA VAL A 117 18.51 -7.05 9.62
C VAL A 117 18.10 -8.39 9.03
N LEU A 118 17.52 -8.41 7.83
CA LEU A 118 17.07 -9.63 7.17
C LEU A 118 18.09 -10.21 6.20
N GLY A 119 19.14 -9.46 5.83
CA GLY A 119 20.15 -9.93 4.87
C GLY A 119 19.61 -10.07 3.44
N LEU A 120 18.56 -9.33 3.08
CA LEU A 120 18.03 -9.38 1.72
C LEU A 120 19.03 -8.77 0.73
N SER A 121 19.19 -9.44 -0.40
CA SER A 121 20.09 -9.00 -1.46
C SER A 121 19.66 -7.65 -2.04
N THR A 122 20.64 -6.80 -2.31
CA THR A 122 20.47 -5.52 -3.05
C THR A 122 20.41 -5.73 -4.57
N ALA A 123 20.44 -6.98 -5.03
CA ALA A 123 20.29 -7.34 -6.43
C ALA A 123 18.84 -7.25 -6.90
N ILE A 124 18.63 -6.57 -8.02
CA ILE A 124 17.34 -6.47 -8.70
C ILE A 124 17.40 -7.29 -9.98
N SER A 125 16.48 -8.25 -10.11
CA SER A 125 16.31 -9.03 -11.33
C SER A 125 15.59 -8.21 -12.39
N VAL A 126 16.16 -8.17 -13.61
CA VAL A 126 15.53 -7.53 -14.75
C VAL A 126 14.50 -8.48 -15.35
N PRO A 127 13.21 -8.10 -15.45
CA PRO A 127 12.16 -8.99 -15.92
C PRO A 127 12.45 -9.48 -17.35
N LEU A 128 12.03 -10.71 -17.65
CA LEU A 128 12.23 -11.39 -18.94
C LEU A 128 13.70 -11.69 -19.30
N THR A 129 14.64 -11.51 -18.36
CA THR A 129 16.06 -11.82 -18.55
C THR A 129 16.63 -12.55 -17.32
N ASN A 130 17.80 -13.16 -17.47
CA ASN A 130 18.56 -13.72 -16.34
C ASN A 130 19.54 -12.70 -15.72
N LEU A 131 19.43 -11.43 -16.13
CA LEU A 131 20.31 -10.38 -15.63
C LEU A 131 19.85 -9.95 -14.23
N SER A 132 20.78 -9.96 -13.29
CA SER A 132 20.61 -9.36 -11.97
C SER A 132 21.59 -8.19 -11.84
N LEU A 133 21.07 -7.04 -11.41
CA LEU A 133 21.86 -5.83 -11.18
C LEU A 133 21.97 -5.61 -9.68
N ASP A 134 23.18 -5.76 -9.14
CA ASP A 134 23.44 -5.38 -7.75
C ASP A 134 23.61 -3.87 -7.64
N LEU A 135 22.69 -3.23 -6.92
CA LEU A 135 22.71 -1.80 -6.72
C LEU A 135 23.58 -1.38 -5.53
N GLY A 136 23.93 -2.31 -4.62
CA GLY A 136 24.59 -2.00 -3.36
C GLY A 136 23.93 -0.82 -2.64
N PHE A 137 24.68 0.24 -2.37
CA PHE A 137 24.17 1.46 -1.71
C PHE A 137 23.03 2.16 -2.49
N LEU A 138 23.00 2.06 -3.83
CA LEU A 138 21.93 2.66 -4.65
C LEU A 138 20.57 1.98 -4.44
N TYR A 139 20.53 0.85 -3.75
CA TYR A 139 19.29 0.17 -3.39
C TYR A 139 18.42 1.01 -2.45
N TYR A 140 19.01 1.75 -1.51
CA TYR A 140 18.29 2.61 -0.56
C TYR A 140 17.51 3.76 -1.23
N PRO A 141 18.14 4.61 -2.09
CA PRO A 141 17.39 5.62 -2.83
C PRO A 141 16.42 4.99 -3.83
N PHE A 142 16.71 3.79 -4.36
CA PHE A 142 15.77 3.06 -5.21
C PHE A 142 14.48 2.68 -4.46
N ILE A 143 14.57 2.12 -3.25
CA ILE A 143 13.39 1.84 -2.39
C ILE A 143 12.57 3.11 -2.16
N PHE A 144 13.23 4.22 -1.83
CA PHE A 144 12.55 5.50 -1.63
C PHE A 144 11.80 5.92 -2.90
N LEU A 145 12.44 5.87 -4.06
CA LEU A 145 11.83 6.22 -5.34
C LEU A 145 10.61 5.35 -5.65
N VAL A 146 10.71 4.03 -5.45
CA VAL A 146 9.58 3.11 -5.66
C VAL A 146 8.43 3.46 -4.71
N LEU A 147 8.71 3.57 -3.41
CA LEU A 147 7.69 3.86 -2.40
C LEU A 147 7.01 5.22 -2.65
N ALA A 148 7.79 6.26 -2.89
CA ALA A 148 7.28 7.59 -3.17
C ALA A 148 6.52 7.62 -4.51
N ALA A 149 7.05 7.03 -5.59
CA ALA A 149 6.39 7.02 -6.88
C ALA A 149 5.05 6.28 -6.82
N THR A 150 5.02 5.06 -6.27
CA THR A 150 3.79 4.26 -6.19
C THR A 150 2.72 4.93 -5.34
N THR A 151 3.07 5.43 -4.16
CA THR A 151 2.09 6.08 -3.26
C THR A 151 1.55 7.40 -3.83
N ASN A 152 2.38 8.20 -4.51
CA ASN A 152 1.92 9.43 -5.13
C ASN A 152 1.14 9.16 -6.43
N ALA A 153 1.51 8.13 -7.21
CA ALA A 153 0.77 7.71 -8.39
C ALA A 153 -0.64 7.20 -8.03
N LEU A 154 -0.77 6.32 -7.05
CA LEU A 154 -2.08 5.81 -6.60
C LEU A 154 -2.98 6.95 -6.09
N ASN A 155 -2.42 7.91 -5.35
CA ASN A 155 -3.15 9.09 -4.89
C ASN A 155 -3.63 9.99 -6.05
N LEU A 156 -2.94 9.99 -7.19
CA LEU A 156 -3.38 10.69 -8.39
C LEU A 156 -4.47 9.92 -9.15
N THR A 157 -4.38 8.59 -9.15
CA THR A 157 -5.34 7.68 -9.82
C THR A 157 -6.69 7.58 -9.08
N ASP A 158 -6.74 7.86 -7.78
CA ASP A 158 -7.95 7.77 -6.95
C ASP A 158 -8.98 8.91 -7.21
N GLY A 159 -8.68 9.84 -8.12
CA GLY A 159 -9.60 10.92 -8.51
C GLY A 159 -10.84 10.48 -9.30
N LEU A 160 -10.90 9.21 -9.73
CA LEU A 160 -12.02 8.61 -10.46
C LEU A 160 -12.60 7.43 -9.67
N ASP A 161 -13.93 7.35 -9.56
CA ASP A 161 -14.60 6.32 -8.76
C ASP A 161 -14.16 4.91 -9.19
N GLY A 162 -13.53 4.20 -8.26
CA GLY A 162 -13.16 2.80 -8.44
C GLY A 162 -11.94 2.56 -9.34
N LEU A 163 -11.30 3.59 -9.92
CA LEU A 163 -10.13 3.38 -10.78
C LEU A 163 -8.92 2.89 -9.98
N ALA A 164 -8.59 3.57 -8.88
CA ALA A 164 -7.48 3.16 -8.01
C ALA A 164 -7.76 1.80 -7.36
N ALA A 165 -8.99 1.59 -6.87
CA ALA A 165 -9.39 0.31 -6.27
C ALA A 165 -9.34 -0.85 -7.29
N GLY A 166 -9.88 -0.65 -8.50
CA GLY A 166 -9.90 -1.66 -9.56
C GLY A 166 -8.50 -2.02 -10.07
N SER A 167 -7.67 -1.02 -10.35
CA SER A 167 -6.27 -1.24 -10.76
C SER A 167 -5.45 -1.93 -9.68
N THR A 168 -5.62 -1.53 -8.41
CA THR A 168 -4.97 -2.21 -7.27
C THR A 168 -5.44 -3.66 -7.14
N ALA A 169 -6.73 -3.93 -7.31
CA ALA A 169 -7.25 -5.30 -7.24
C ALA A 169 -6.65 -6.22 -8.32
N LEU A 170 -6.48 -5.72 -9.55
CA LEU A 170 -5.80 -6.45 -10.62
C LEU A 170 -4.34 -6.76 -10.27
N ILE A 171 -3.59 -5.76 -9.80
CA ILE A 171 -2.18 -5.92 -9.40
C ILE A 171 -2.05 -6.93 -8.26
N MET A 172 -2.93 -6.85 -7.25
CA MET A 172 -2.95 -7.81 -6.13
C MET A 172 -3.27 -9.22 -6.60
N GLY A 173 -4.16 -9.40 -7.59
CA GLY A 173 -4.43 -10.69 -8.22
C GLY A 173 -3.19 -11.30 -8.87
N ILE A 174 -2.39 -10.48 -9.57
CA ILE A 174 -1.12 -10.92 -10.17
C ILE A 174 -0.11 -11.31 -9.09
N PHE A 175 0.06 -10.48 -8.05
CA PHE A 175 0.97 -10.80 -6.94
C PHE A 175 0.55 -12.04 -6.16
N MET A 176 -0.76 -12.30 -6.02
CA MET A 176 -1.25 -13.55 -5.44
C MET A 176 -0.81 -14.76 -6.25
N ILE A 177 -0.91 -14.71 -7.59
CA ILE A 177 -0.46 -15.79 -8.47
C ILE A 177 1.05 -16.00 -8.35
N ILE A 178 1.84 -14.92 -8.37
CA ILE A 178 3.31 -14.99 -8.24
C ILE A 178 3.70 -15.58 -6.88
N ALA A 179 3.11 -15.11 -5.79
CA ALA A 179 3.39 -15.61 -4.45
C ALA A 179 3.01 -17.10 -4.31
N PHE A 180 1.86 -17.51 -4.85
CA PHE A 180 1.44 -18.90 -4.85
C PHE A 180 2.41 -19.80 -5.64
N GLN A 181 2.89 -19.34 -6.79
CA GLN A 181 3.89 -20.07 -7.57
C GLN A 181 5.21 -20.20 -6.81
N GLN A 182 5.71 -19.11 -6.22
CA GLN A 182 6.95 -19.13 -5.43
C GLN A 182 6.85 -20.07 -4.22
N TRP A 183 5.74 -20.01 -3.48
CA TRP A 183 5.49 -20.90 -2.35
C TRP A 183 5.51 -22.38 -2.76
N ARG A 184 4.82 -22.73 -3.86
CA ARG A 184 4.83 -24.10 -4.39
C ARG A 184 6.23 -24.58 -4.80
N HIS A 185 7.05 -23.70 -5.36
CA HIS A 185 8.43 -24.05 -5.72
C HIS A 185 9.33 -24.26 -4.50
N MET A 186 9.14 -23.49 -3.42
CA MET A 186 9.86 -23.70 -2.16
C MET A 186 9.53 -25.07 -1.56
N GLU A 187 8.25 -25.45 -1.49
CA GLU A 187 7.85 -26.76 -0.94
C GLU A 187 8.47 -27.94 -1.71
N VAL A 188 8.54 -27.85 -3.04
CA VAL A 188 9.15 -28.91 -3.87
C VAL A 188 10.65 -29.03 -3.62
N SER A 189 11.36 -27.91 -3.45
CA SER A 189 12.80 -27.92 -3.12
C SER A 189 13.05 -28.56 -1.75
N TYR A 190 12.30 -28.15 -0.72
CA TYR A 190 12.41 -28.74 0.62
C TYR A 190 12.09 -30.25 0.64
N ALA A 191 11.10 -30.69 -0.15
CA ALA A 191 10.77 -32.10 -0.26
C ALA A 191 11.89 -32.91 -0.94
N GLN A 192 12.61 -32.32 -1.89
CA GLN A 192 13.76 -32.95 -2.55
C GLN A 192 14.99 -33.00 -1.62
N ASP A 193 15.24 -31.95 -0.85
CA ASP A 193 16.37 -31.89 0.10
C ASP A 193 16.24 -32.88 1.27
N ILE A 194 15.01 -33.28 1.63
CA ILE A 194 14.74 -34.29 2.67
C ILE A 194 14.76 -35.73 2.10
N ALA A 195 14.55 -35.89 0.80
CA ALA A 195 14.50 -37.19 0.13
C ALA A 195 15.88 -37.73 -0.30
N ILE A 196 16.97 -36.99 -0.04
CA ILE A 196 18.37 -37.36 -0.31
C ILE A 196 19.09 -37.55 1.03
#